data_AF-A0A7C4ZS89-F1
#
_entry.id   AF-A0A7C4ZS89-F1
#
_cell.length_a   1.000
_cell.length_b   1.000
_cell.length_c   1.000
_cell.angle_alpha   90.00
_cell.angle_beta   90.00
_cell.angle_gamma   90.00
#
_symmetry.space_group_name_H-M   'P 1'
#
loop_
_entity.id
_entity.type
_entity.pdbx_description
1 polymer ?
#
loop_
_entity_poly.entity_id
_entity_poly.type
_entity_poly.pdbx_seq_one_letter_code
_entity_poly.pdbx_strand_id
1 'polypeptide(L)'
;FPEAEHLEGFYRCPVGLFRGSKQAYYCYLTEYTYQLIKKLNEKVSEIRLKRRHQLHKYTRAKYLRKFANDMMTSERLNIPESVADFIQGRVPKSIGAKHYMQLKRKADQFYPRYAEYVIELRRTAEIITV
;
A
#
# COMPACT_ATOMS: atom_id res chain seq x y z
N PHE A 1 -2.06 1.99 -15.62
CA PHE A 1 -1.41 2.04 -14.29
C PHE A 1 0.03 2.50 -14.53
N PRO A 2 0.63 3.36 -13.69
CA PRO A 2 1.98 3.87 -13.91
C PRO A 2 3.01 2.74 -14.06
N GLU A 3 4.12 3.04 -14.73
CA GLU A 3 5.27 2.13 -14.82
C GLU A 3 5.78 1.85 -13.40
N ALA A 4 5.88 0.57 -13.06
CA ALA A 4 6.21 0.13 -11.71
C ALA A 4 7.60 -0.47 -11.67
N GLU A 5 8.33 -0.20 -10.59
CA GLU A 5 9.62 -0.81 -10.32
C GLU A 5 9.38 -2.09 -9.53
N HIS A 6 9.83 -3.22 -10.08
CA HIS A 6 9.87 -4.48 -9.35
C HIS A 6 11.09 -4.48 -8.43
N LEU A 7 10.83 -4.66 -7.14
CA LEU A 7 11.82 -4.82 -6.09
C LEU A 7 11.70 -6.26 -5.54
N GLU A 8 12.47 -6.60 -4.52
CA GLU A 8 12.49 -7.95 -3.94
C GLU A 8 11.10 -8.35 -3.37
N GLY A 9 10.26 -8.99 -4.21
CA GLY A 9 8.95 -9.54 -3.84
C GLY A 9 7.77 -8.57 -3.87
N PHE A 10 7.96 -7.33 -4.33
CA PHE A 10 6.90 -6.32 -4.41
C PHE A 10 7.15 -5.27 -5.49
N TYR A 11 6.12 -4.49 -5.82
CA TYR A 11 6.20 -3.36 -6.73
C TYR A 11 6.11 -2.03 -6.01
N ARG A 12 6.90 -1.07 -6.47
CA ARG A 12 6.74 0.35 -6.15
C ARG A 12 6.30 1.12 -7.39
N CYS A 13 5.18 1.81 -7.29
CA CYS A 13 4.61 2.61 -8.38
C CYS A 13 4.69 4.10 -8.04
N PRO A 14 5.31 4.97 -8.85
CA PRO A 14 5.21 6.41 -8.69
C PRO A 14 3.78 6.85 -9.01
N VAL A 15 3.10 7.51 -8.06
CA VAL A 15 1.69 7.91 -8.20
C VAL A 15 1.45 9.40 -8.09
N GLY A 16 2.29 10.15 -7.37
CA GLY A 16 2.19 11.62 -7.28
C GLY A 16 0.82 12.14 -6.84
N LEU A 17 0.15 11.47 -5.88
CA LEU A 17 -1.19 11.82 -5.43
C LEU A 17 -1.14 12.77 -4.24
N PHE A 18 -1.42 14.04 -4.50
CA PHE A 18 -1.32 15.12 -3.52
C PHE A 18 -2.69 15.78 -3.28
N ARG A 19 -3.35 15.45 -2.15
CA ARG A 19 -4.68 15.98 -1.80
C ARG A 19 -4.81 16.23 -0.29
N GLY A 20 -4.81 17.51 0.10
CA GLY A 20 -4.89 17.91 1.50
C GLY A 20 -3.77 17.25 2.32
N SER A 21 -4.12 16.53 3.39
CA SER A 21 -3.16 15.76 4.20
C SER A 21 -2.69 14.45 3.57
N LYS A 22 -3.22 14.04 2.41
CA LYS A 22 -2.83 12.81 1.73
C LYS A 22 -1.81 13.13 0.64
N GLN A 23 -0.54 12.85 0.91
CA GLN A 23 0.57 13.13 0.00
C GLN A 23 1.30 11.81 -0.28
N ALA A 24 0.83 11.07 -1.28
CA ALA A 24 1.41 9.79 -1.67
C ALA A 24 2.31 9.96 -2.89
N TYR A 25 3.60 9.76 -2.69
CA TYR A 25 4.58 9.77 -3.77
C TYR A 25 4.64 8.41 -4.48
N TYR A 26 4.62 7.33 -3.68
CA TYR A 26 4.67 5.96 -4.15
C TYR A 26 3.49 5.15 -3.64
N CYS A 27 3.08 4.17 -4.44
CA CYS A 27 2.16 3.11 -4.06
C CYS A 27 2.95 1.79 -4.04
N TYR A 28 3.02 1.17 -2.88
CA TYR A 28 3.67 -0.13 -2.68
C TYR A 28 2.62 -1.24 -2.76
N LEU A 29 2.91 -2.28 -3.53
CA LEU A 29 1.98 -3.37 -3.83
C LEU A 29 2.71 -4.71 -3.78
N THR A 30 2.15 -5.71 -3.12
CA THR A 30 2.60 -7.11 -3.30
C THR A 30 2.44 -7.52 -4.77
N GLU A 31 3.30 -8.43 -5.24
CA GLU A 31 3.25 -9.04 -6.59
C GLU A 31 1.81 -9.39 -7.02
N TYR A 32 1.12 -10.20 -6.20
CA TYR A 32 -0.25 -10.64 -6.45
C TYR A 32 -1.23 -9.47 -6.70
N THR A 33 -1.19 -8.43 -5.86
CA THR A 33 -2.06 -7.25 -6.03
C THR A 33 -1.76 -6.51 -7.33
N TYR A 34 -0.48 -6.33 -7.65
CA TYR A 34 -0.08 -5.65 -8.88
C TYR A 34 -0.58 -6.40 -10.12
N GLN A 35 -0.38 -7.73 -10.15
CA GLN A 35 -0.86 -8.57 -11.24
C GLN A 35 -2.39 -8.54 -11.36
N LEU A 36 -3.12 -8.56 -10.25
CA LEU A 36 -4.59 -8.38 -10.27
C LEU A 36 -5.00 -7.04 -10.88
N ILE A 37 -4.33 -5.95 -10.52
CA ILE A 37 -4.62 -4.62 -11.07
C ILE A 37 -4.29 -4.58 -12.57
N LYS A 38 -3.20 -5.21 -13.00
CA LYS A 38 -2.80 -5.28 -14.41
C LYS A 38 -3.79 -6.07 -15.27
N LYS A 39 -4.44 -7.10 -14.71
CA LYS A 39 -5.48 -7.89 -15.38
C LYS A 39 -6.82 -7.13 -15.54
N LEU A 40 -6.99 -5.97 -14.90
CA LEU A 40 -8.18 -5.16 -15.09
C LEU A 40 -8.16 -4.49 -16.46
N ASN A 41 -9.09 -4.90 -17.32
CA ASN A 41 -9.26 -4.32 -18.66
C ASN A 41 -10.07 -3.01 -18.67
N GLU A 42 -10.69 -2.65 -17.54
CA GLU A 42 -11.50 -1.44 -17.42
C GLU A 42 -11.10 -0.56 -16.24
N LYS A 43 -11.34 0.74 -16.38
CA LYS A 43 -11.18 1.69 -15.27
C LYS A 43 -12.31 1.47 -14.26
N VAL A 44 -11.92 1.16 -13.03
CA VAL A 44 -12.86 1.04 -11.92
C VAL A 44 -13.34 2.44 -11.49
N SER A 45 -14.65 2.66 -11.54
CA SER A 45 -15.27 3.89 -11.01
C SER A 45 -15.32 3.88 -9.48
N GLU A 46 -14.94 4.99 -8.84
CA GLU A 46 -15.02 5.15 -7.38
C GLU A 46 -16.46 4.96 -6.86
N ILE A 47 -17.46 5.40 -7.63
CA ILE A 47 -18.88 5.24 -7.28
C ILE A 47 -19.26 3.76 -7.28
N ARG A 48 -18.86 3.02 -8.33
CA ARG A 48 -19.11 1.57 -8.42
C ARG A 48 -18.42 0.81 -7.28
N LEU A 49 -17.19 1.18 -6.97
CA LEU A 49 -16.44 0.58 -5.86
C LEU A 49 -17.14 0.81 -4.51
N LYS A 50 -17.52 2.06 -4.20
CA LYS A 50 -18.25 2.39 -2.96
C LYS A 50 -19.55 1.62 -2.84
N ARG A 51 -20.35 1.56 -3.92
CA ARG A 51 -21.60 0.80 -3.95
C ARG A 51 -21.34 -0.69 -3.69
N ARG A 52 -20.33 -1.28 -4.32
CA ARG A 52 -19.98 -2.69 -4.14
C ARG A 52 -19.52 -3.00 -2.71
N HIS A 53 -18.71 -2.12 -2.10
CA HIS A 53 -18.34 -2.25 -0.68
C HIS A 53 -19.57 -2.22 0.25
N GLN A 54 -20.56 -1.36 -0.03
CA GLN A 54 -21.78 -1.29 0.77
C GLN A 54 -22.65 -2.54 0.59
N LEU A 55 -22.86 -2.99 -0.65
CA LEU A 55 -23.69 -4.16 -0.97
C LEU A 55 -23.15 -5.43 -0.32
N HIS A 56 -21.84 -5.67 -0.40
CA HIS A 56 -21.22 -6.87 0.18
C HIS A 56 -20.78 -6.68 1.64
N LYS A 57 -21.15 -5.55 2.27
CA LYS A 57 -20.79 -5.21 3.67
C LYS A 57 -19.27 -5.31 3.93
N TYR A 58 -18.46 -5.02 2.93
CA TYR A 58 -17.01 -5.02 3.06
C TYR A 58 -16.53 -3.85 3.91
N THR A 59 -15.45 -4.07 4.65
CA THR A 59 -14.75 -3.02 5.38
C THR A 59 -14.43 -1.84 4.45
N ARG A 60 -14.78 -0.62 4.89
CA ARG A 60 -14.53 0.59 4.10
C ARG A 60 -13.02 0.79 3.94
N ALA A 61 -12.58 1.22 2.76
CA ALA A 61 -11.16 1.41 2.45
C ALA A 61 -10.38 2.28 3.47
N LYS A 62 -11.05 3.26 4.10
CA LYS A 62 -10.42 4.09 5.16
C LYS A 62 -9.96 3.27 6.38
N TYR A 63 -10.67 2.20 6.71
CA TYR A 63 -10.34 1.34 7.84
C TYR A 63 -9.27 0.31 7.47
N LEU A 64 -9.26 -0.18 6.22
CA LEU A 64 -8.14 -0.99 5.72
C LEU A 64 -6.81 -0.23 5.81
N ARG A 65 -6.83 1.08 5.51
CA ARG A 65 -5.67 1.95 5.70
C ARG A 65 -5.25 2.09 7.16
N LYS A 66 -6.19 2.17 8.11
CA LYS A 66 -5.86 2.21 9.55
C LYS A 66 -5.25 0.89 10.01
N PHE A 67 -5.92 -0.22 9.71
CA PHE A 67 -5.43 -1.57 9.95
C PHE A 67 -4.01 -1.79 9.41
N ALA A 68 -3.74 -1.38 8.17
CA ALA A 68 -2.42 -1.49 7.59
C ALA A 68 -1.36 -0.68 8.37
N ASN A 69 -1.73 0.49 8.90
CA ASN A 69 -0.81 1.33 9.68
C ASN A 69 -0.50 0.64 11.01
N ASP A 70 -1.56 0.25 11.73
CA ASP A 70 -1.47 -0.40 13.03
C ASP A 70 -0.66 -1.70 12.95
N MET A 71 -0.84 -2.50 11.89
CA MET A 71 -0.03 -3.70 11.69
C MET A 71 1.42 -3.38 11.35
N MET A 72 1.69 -2.42 10.47
CA MET A 72 3.08 -2.05 10.14
C MET A 72 3.85 -1.60 11.39
N THR A 73 3.22 -0.80 12.26
CA THR A 73 3.85 -0.28 13.49
C THR A 73 3.77 -1.22 14.69
N SER A 74 3.08 -2.35 14.57
CA SER A 74 3.01 -3.36 15.62
C SER A 74 4.39 -3.92 15.97
N GLU A 75 4.54 -4.44 17.20
CA GLU A 75 5.76 -5.12 17.66
C GLU A 75 6.19 -6.27 16.72
N ARG A 76 5.21 -6.89 16.05
CA ARG A 76 5.43 -7.99 15.11
C ARG A 76 6.22 -7.57 13.87
N LEU A 77 5.79 -6.49 13.21
CA LEU A 77 6.43 -6.03 11.96
C LEU A 77 7.51 -4.99 12.22
N ASN A 78 7.41 -4.27 13.33
CA ASN A 78 8.38 -3.31 13.82
C ASN A 78 8.87 -2.36 12.70
N ILE A 79 7.94 -1.84 11.90
CA ILE A 79 8.22 -0.83 10.88
C ILE A 79 8.10 0.54 11.56
N PRO A 80 9.12 1.41 11.46
CA PRO A 80 9.06 2.73 12.08
C PRO A 80 7.84 3.53 11.59
N GLU A 81 7.18 4.23 12.51
CA GLU A 81 5.96 5.00 12.21
C GLU A 81 6.13 5.97 11.03
N SER A 82 7.26 6.70 10.99
CA SER A 82 7.60 7.59 9.87
C SER A 82 7.67 6.88 8.50
N VAL A 83 8.09 5.61 8.49
CA VAL A 83 8.15 4.79 7.27
C VAL A 83 6.76 4.29 6.89
N ALA A 84 5.97 3.83 7.87
CA ALA A 84 4.58 3.44 7.67
C ALA A 84 3.73 4.61 7.14
N ASP A 85 3.91 5.80 7.69
CA ASP A 85 3.27 7.03 7.25
C ASP A 85 3.69 7.42 5.83
N PHE A 86 4.98 7.28 5.49
CA PHE A 86 5.45 7.48 4.12
C PHE A 86 4.80 6.52 3.14
N ILE A 87 4.76 5.21 3.44
CA ILE A 87 4.09 4.18 2.63
C ILE A 87 2.60 4.53 2.43
N GLN A 88 1.94 5.07 3.46
CA GLN A 88 0.53 5.47 3.41
C GLN A 88 0.25 6.87 2.86
N GLY A 89 1.29 7.61 2.44
CA GLY A 89 1.17 8.98 1.98
C GLY A 89 0.62 9.94 3.05
N ARG A 90 1.11 9.84 4.29
CA ARG A 90 0.83 10.72 5.45
C ARG A 90 1.98 11.68 5.75
N VAL A 91 2.81 12.01 4.77
CA VAL A 91 4.00 12.83 4.99
C VAL A 91 3.76 14.26 4.50
N PRO A 92 4.25 15.30 5.19
CA PRO A 92 4.11 16.68 4.73
C PRO A 92 4.73 16.89 3.34
N LYS A 93 4.10 17.73 2.51
CA LYS A 93 4.61 18.06 1.17
C LYS A 93 5.97 18.79 1.21
N SER A 94 6.28 19.44 2.33
CA SER A 94 7.45 20.29 2.55
C SER A 94 8.70 19.53 3.00
N ILE A 95 8.69 18.20 3.04
CA ILE A 95 9.90 17.46 3.40
C ILE A 95 11.01 17.70 2.38
N GLY A 96 12.20 18.05 2.86
CA GLY A 96 13.36 18.28 1.98
C GLY A 96 13.74 17.02 1.21
N ALA A 97 14.34 17.20 0.02
CA ALA A 97 14.69 16.10 -0.89
C ALA A 97 15.54 15.00 -0.22
N LYS A 98 16.48 15.39 0.67
CA LYS A 98 17.31 14.42 1.43
C LYS A 98 16.46 13.54 2.35
N HIS A 99 15.52 14.13 3.08
CA HIS A 99 14.63 13.39 3.97
C HIS A 99 13.70 12.47 3.19
N TYR A 100 13.19 12.95 2.05
CA TYR A 100 12.40 12.15 1.12
C TYR A 100 13.14 10.91 0.63
N MET A 101 14.38 11.08 0.14
CA MET A 101 15.20 9.96 -0.34
C MET A 101 15.49 8.94 0.76
N GLN A 102 15.71 9.40 1.99
CA GLN A 102 15.88 8.51 3.14
C GLN A 102 14.62 7.73 3.47
N LEU A 103 13.44 8.38 3.50
CA LEU A 103 12.16 7.70 3.73
C LEU A 103 11.85 6.69 2.65
N LYS A 104 12.11 7.02 1.38
CA LYS A 104 11.97 6.08 0.27
C LYS A 104 12.84 4.83 0.47
N ARG A 105 14.13 5.01 0.73
CA ARG A 105 15.05 3.88 0.94
C ARG A 105 14.61 3.01 2.13
N LYS A 106 14.20 3.62 3.23
CA LYS A 106 13.66 2.90 4.38
C LYS A 106 12.36 2.17 4.03
N ALA A 107 11.45 2.79 3.29
CA ALA A 107 10.23 2.13 2.86
C ALA A 107 10.52 0.93 1.96
N ASP A 108 11.44 1.05 1.00
CA ASP A 108 11.89 -0.08 0.17
C ASP A 108 12.47 -1.22 1.05
N GLN A 109 13.22 -0.90 2.11
CA GLN A 109 13.81 -1.88 3.03
C GLN A 109 12.78 -2.55 3.97
N PHE A 110 11.80 -1.81 4.46
CA PHE A 110 10.85 -2.30 5.48
C PHE A 110 9.56 -2.88 4.88
N TYR A 111 9.15 -2.47 3.68
CA TYR A 111 7.91 -2.93 3.05
C TYR A 111 7.81 -4.46 2.88
N PRO A 112 8.89 -5.22 2.60
CA PRO A 112 8.83 -6.68 2.54
C PRO A 112 8.14 -7.33 3.75
N ARG A 113 8.36 -6.82 4.96
CA ARG A 113 7.70 -7.35 6.18
C ARG A 113 6.18 -7.27 6.12
N TYR A 114 5.66 -6.15 5.61
CA TYR A 114 4.22 -5.99 5.43
C TYR A 114 3.71 -6.79 4.23
N ALA A 115 4.50 -6.89 3.16
CA ALA A 115 4.16 -7.70 1.99
C ALA A 115 4.00 -9.18 2.35
N GLU A 116 4.95 -9.74 3.12
CA GLU A 116 4.89 -11.12 3.64
C GLU A 116 3.67 -11.35 4.52
N TYR A 117 3.39 -10.43 5.45
CA TYR A 117 2.18 -10.49 6.27
C TYR A 117 0.89 -10.56 5.43
N VAL A 118 0.80 -9.77 4.35
CA VAL A 118 -0.35 -9.82 3.45
C VAL A 118 -0.41 -11.15 2.69
N ILE A 119 0.73 -11.75 2.34
CA ILE A 119 0.79 -13.08 1.73
C ILE A 119 0.29 -14.15 2.71
N GLU A 120 0.71 -14.11 3.98
CA GLU A 120 0.19 -15.00 5.02
C GLU A 120 -1.32 -14.91 5.17
N LEU A 121 -1.88 -13.69 5.24
CA LEU A 121 -3.33 -13.49 5.30
C LEU A 121 -4.06 -14.14 4.12
N ARG A 122 -3.48 -14.11 2.92
CA ARG A 122 -4.05 -14.77 1.74
C ARG A 122 -3.98 -16.28 1.80
N ARG A 123 -2.89 -16.84 2.35
CA ARG A 123 -2.76 -18.28 2.59
C ARG A 123 -3.79 -18.75 3.60
N THR A 124 -3.94 -18.04 4.73
CA THR A 124 -4.96 -18.34 5.76
C THR A 124 -6.37 -18.24 5.20
N ALA A 125 -6.62 -17.32 4.26
CA ALA A 125 -7.90 -17.19 3.57
C ALA A 125 -8.06 -18.13 2.36
N GLU A 126 -7.10 -19.02 2.11
CA GLU A 126 -7.10 -19.99 1.00
C GLU A 126 -7.22 -19.34 -0.40
N ILE A 127 -6.79 -18.07 -0.52
CA ILE A 127 -6.81 -17.31 -1.79
C ILE A 127 -5.62 -17.69 -2.68
N ILE A 128 -4.51 -18.06 -2.06
CA ILE A 128 -3.30 -18.54 -2.74
C ILE A 128 -2.98 -19.92 -2.18
N THR A 129 -2.96 -20.93 -3.03
CA THR A 129 -2.50 -22.28 -2.70
C THR A 129 -0.98 -22.34 -2.86
N VAL A 130 -0.29 -23.04 -1.96
CA VAL A 130 1.16 -23.33 -2.09
C VAL A 130 1.40 -24.21 -3.30
#